data_AF-A0A508B1H5-F1
#
_entry.id   AF-A0A508B1H5-F1
#
_cell.length_a   1.000
_cell.length_b   1.000
_cell.length_c   1.000
_cell.angle_alpha   90.00
_cell.angle_beta   90.00
_cell.angle_gamma   90.00
#
_symmetry.space_group_name_H-M   'P 1'
#
loop_
_entity.id
_entity.type
_entity.pdbx_description
1 polymer ?
#
loop_
_entity_poly.entity_id
_entity_poly.type
_entity_poly.pdbx_seq_one_letter_code
_entity_poly.pdbx_strand_id
1 'polypeptide(L)' 'MDELSFALLSLLAGLALGLSLAATYLVVISTAYTRRQKLLQYAAIWLLPLLGASTCIVVAGSDRRPPPPARKEEFYEGGM' A
#
# COMPACT_ATOMS: atom_id res chain seq x y z
N MET A 1 15.45 -4.52 7.96
CA MET A 1 15.02 -4.75 6.58
C MET A 1 16.10 -4.16 5.72
N ASP A 2 16.88 -4.99 5.04
CA ASP A 2 18.08 -4.55 4.33
C ASP A 2 17.72 -3.70 3.11
N GLU A 3 18.58 -2.74 2.74
CA GLU A 3 18.39 -1.86 1.56
C GLU A 3 18.07 -2.65 0.29
N LEU A 4 18.71 -3.83 0.14
CA LEU A 4 18.47 -4.76 -0.97
C LEU A 4 17.04 -5.31 -0.97
N SER A 5 16.50 -5.66 0.20
CA SER A 5 15.13 -6.17 0.34
C SER A 5 14.12 -5.09 0.00
N PHE A 6 14.36 -3.85 0.44
CA PHE A 6 13.48 -2.72 0.13
C PHE A 6 13.48 -2.39 -1.38
N ALA A 7 14.66 -2.36 -2.01
CA ALA A 7 14.79 -2.15 -3.44
C ALA A 7 14.09 -3.25 -4.26
N LEU A 8 14.25 -4.51 -3.86
CA LEU A 8 13.60 -5.65 -4.52
C LEU A 8 12.07 -5.57 -4.42
N LEU A 9 11.54 -5.27 -3.23
CA LEU A 9 10.09 -5.11 -3.02
C LEU A 9 9.53 -3.95 -3.84
N SER A 10 10.27 -2.84 -3.91
CA SER A 10 9.88 -1.68 -4.72
C SER A 10 9.85 -2.00 -6.22
N LEU A 11 10.84 -2.76 -6.72
CA LEU A 11 10.86 -3.23 -8.10
C LEU A 11 9.68 -4.15 -8.40
N LEU A 12 9.41 -5.13 -7.53
CA LEU A 12 8.30 -6.06 -7.69
C LEU A 12 6.95 -5.33 -7.67
N ALA A 13 6.77 -4.35 -6.77
CA ALA A 13 5.59 -3.51 -6.73
C ALA A 13 5.41 -2.70 -8.02
N GLY A 14 6.50 -2.12 -8.54
CA GLY A 14 6.49 -1.40 -9.82
C GLY A 14 6.11 -2.29 -11.00
N LEU A 15 6.69 -3.49 -11.08
CA LEU A 15 6.36 -4.48 -12.12
C LEU A 15 4.90 -4.92 -12.02
N ALA A 16 4.40 -5.21 -10.82
CA ALA A 16 3.01 -5.60 -10.60
C ALA A 16 2.03 -4.50 -11.06
N LEU A 17 2.33 -3.22 -10.76
CA LEU A 17 1.54 -2.08 -11.23
C LEU A 17 1.60 -1.93 -12.75
N GLY A 18 2.79 -2.06 -13.35
CA GLY A 18 2.97 -2.01 -14.80
C GLY A 18 2.18 -3.11 -15.53
N LEU A 19 2.24 -4.35 -15.03
CA LEU A 19 1.46 -5.49 -15.52
C LEU A 19 -0.04 -5.24 -15.39
N SER A 20 -0.48 -4.67 -14.27
CA SER A 20 -1.89 -4.33 -14.05
C SER A 20 -2.39 -3.28 -15.04
N LEU A 21 -1.58 -2.27 -15.36
CA LEU A 21 -1.88 -1.27 -16.38
C LEU A 21 -1.92 -1.88 -17.78
N ALA A 22 -0.96 -2.73 -18.13
CA ALA A 22 -0.93 -3.43 -19.42
C ALA A 22 -2.16 -4.34 -19.59
N ALA A 23 -2.52 -5.12 -18.56
CA ALA A 23 -3.72 -5.94 -18.56
C ALA A 23 -4.99 -5.08 -18.70
N THR A 24 -5.08 -3.98 -17.97
CA THR A 24 -6.20 -3.04 -18.07
C THR A 24 -6.33 -2.50 -19.50
N TYR A 25 -5.22 -2.10 -20.13
CA TYR A 25 -5.18 -1.64 -21.51
C TYR A 25 -5.72 -2.70 -22.48
N LEU A 26 -5.27 -3.95 -22.36
CA LEU A 26 -5.76 -5.07 -23.18
C LEU A 26 -7.28 -5.29 -23.05
N VAL A 27 -7.81 -5.16 -21.84
CA VAL A 27 -9.27 -5.29 -21.58
C VAL A 27 -10.05 -4.10 -22.16
N VAL A 28 -9.49 -2.89 -22.11
CA VAL A 28 -10.10 -1.69 -22.72
C VAL A 28 -10.25 -1.89 -24.23
N ILE A 29 -9.15 -2.23 -24.92
CA ILE A 29 -9.12 -2.35 -26.39
C ILE A 29 -9.89 -3.58 -26.90
N SER A 30 -10.06 -4.62 -26.08
CA SER A 30 -10.75 -5.84 -26.49
C SER A 30 -12.23 -5.58 -26.79
N THR A 31 -12.69 -5.99 -27.97
CA THR A 31 -14.12 -5.96 -28.36
C THR A 31 -14.85 -7.26 -28.01
N ALA A 32 -14.14 -8.29 -27.56
CA ALA A 32 -14.70 -9.61 -27.29
C ALA A 32 -15.54 -9.67 -26.00
N TYR A 33 -15.37 -8.72 -25.09
CA TYR A 33 -15.98 -8.76 -23.76
C TYR A 33 -17.16 -7.80 -23.64
N THR A 34 -18.26 -8.29 -23.06
CA THR A 34 -19.39 -7.46 -22.66
C THR A 34 -19.01 -6.51 -21.52
N ARG A 35 -19.77 -5.41 -21.34
CA ARG A 35 -19.48 -4.39 -20.32
C ARG A 35 -19.34 -4.95 -18.90
N ARG A 36 -20.18 -5.94 -18.54
CA ARG A 36 -20.12 -6.60 -17.22
C ARG A 36 -18.87 -7.46 -17.05
N GLN A 37 -18.44 -8.16 -18.09
CA GLN A 37 -17.22 -8.98 -18.07
C GLN A 37 -15.97 -8.10 -17.95
N LYS A 38 -15.91 -6.97 -18.65
CA LYS A 38 -14.81 -6.00 -18.51
C LYS A 38 -14.71 -5.47 -17.08
N LEU A 39 -15.85 -5.16 -16.45
CA LEU A 39 -15.89 -4.65 -15.08
C LEU A 39 -15.36 -5.68 -14.07
N LEU A 40 -15.73 -6.96 -14.23
CA LEU A 40 -15.17 -8.06 -13.43
C LEU A 40 -13.66 -8.22 -13.66
N GLN A 41 -13.18 -8.09 -14.90
CA GLN A 41 -11.75 -8.17 -15.19
C GLN A 41 -10.97 -7.01 -14.57
N TYR A 42 -11.48 -5.78 -14.62
CA TYR A 42 -10.86 -4.65 -13.93
C TYR A 42 -10.82 -4.86 -12.42
N ALA A 43 -11.92 -5.35 -11.83
CA ALA A 43 -11.97 -5.66 -10.41
C ALA A 43 -10.92 -6.72 -10.04
N ALA A 44 -10.77 -7.78 -10.84
CA ALA A 44 -9.79 -8.83 -10.61
C ALA A 44 -8.33 -8.33 -10.76
N ILE A 45 -8.04 -7.52 -11.79
CA ILE A 45 -6.71 -6.96 -12.03
C ILE A 45 -6.27 -6.07 -10.86
N TRP A 46 -7.17 -5.22 -10.37
CA TRP A 46 -6.85 -4.23 -9.33
C TRP A 46 -7.03 -4.73 -7.90
N LEU A 47 -7.58 -5.93 -7.70
CA LEU A 47 -7.79 -6.49 -6.36
C LEU A 47 -6.48 -6.64 -5.59
N LEU A 48 -5.44 -7.18 -6.25
CA LEU A 48 -4.14 -7.42 -5.62
C LEU A 48 -3.40 -6.10 -5.27
N PRO A 49 -3.28 -5.11 -6.18
CA PRO A 49 -2.72 -3.80 -5.83
C PRO A 49 -3.48 -3.08 -4.71
N LEU A 50 -4.81 -3.14 -4.71
CA LEU A 50 -5.63 -2.48 -3.69
C LEU A 50 -5.46 -3.14 -2.32
N LEU A 51 -5.41 -4.47 -2.26
CA LEU A 51 -5.12 -5.18 -1.02
C LEU A 51 -3.72 -4.81 -0.49
N GLY A 52 -2.70 -4.83 -1.35
CA GLY A 52 -1.34 -4.41 -0.96
C GLY A 52 -1.33 -2.98 -0.41
N ALA A 53 -1.91 -2.03 -1.12
CA ALA A 53 -1.99 -0.63 -0.67
C ALA A 53 -2.73 -0.50 0.68
N SER A 54 -3.83 -1.22 0.86
CA SER A 54 -4.60 -1.20 2.12
C SER A 54 -3.77 -1.69 3.31
N THR A 55 -2.99 -2.77 3.13
CA THR A 55 -2.10 -3.28 4.18
C THR A 55 -1.00 -2.29 4.54
N CYS A 56 -0.40 -1.63 3.55
CA CYS A 56 0.60 -0.59 3.78
C CYS A 56 0.03 0.58 4.60
N ILE A 57 -1.20 1.01 4.31
CA ILE A 57 -1.88 2.09 5.05
C ILE A 57 -2.14 1.68 6.50
N VAL A 58 -2.63 0.46 6.75
CA VAL A 58 -2.92 -0.04 8.11
C VAL A 58 -1.65 -0.14 8.94
N VAL A 59 -0.57 -0.66 8.35
CA VAL A 59 0.72 -0.80 9.03
C VAL A 59 1.33 0.58 9.30
N ALA A 60 1.39 1.45 8.30
CA ALA A 60 1.94 2.80 8.45
C ALA A 60 1.10 3.66 9.44
N GLY A 61 -0.21 3.43 9.52
CA GLY A 61 -1.08 4.08 10.49
C GLY A 61 -0.84 3.58 11.92
N SER A 62 -0.49 2.31 12.10
CA SER A 62 -0.20 1.73 13.42
C SER A 62 1.09 2.27 14.04
N ASP A 63 2.06 2.65 13.21
CA ASP A 63 3.37 3.17 13.62
C ASP A 63 3.32 4.65 14.07
N ARG A 64 2.29 5.39 13.64
CA ARG A 64 2.10 6.81 13.98
C ARG A 64 1.52 7.05 15.38
N ARG A 65 1.62 6.10 16.32
CA ARG A 65 1.14 6.34 17.69
C ARG A 65 1.93 7.49 18.31
N PRO A 66 1.26 8.49 18.92
CA PRO A 66 1.95 9.61 19.55
C PRO A 66 2.87 9.09 20.65
N PRO A 67 4.05 9.71 20.85
CA PRO A 67 4.93 9.33 21.95
C PRO A 67 4.17 9.43 23.27
N PRO A 68 4.39 8.51 24.23
CA PRO A 68 3.73 8.57 25.53
C PRO A 68 3.98 9.94 26.14
N PRO A 69 2.96 10.55 26.80
CA PRO A 69 3.10 11.89 27.36
C PRO A 69 4.29 11.90 28.30
N ALA A 70 5.18 12.89 28.10
CA ALA A 70 6.37 13.08 28.91
C ALA A 70 5.98 13.00 30.39
N ARG A 71 6.51 11.99 31.08
CA ARG A 71 6.25 11.81 32.51
C ARG A 71 6.82 13.03 33.21
N LYS A 72 5.96 13.76 33.95
CA LYS A 72 6.30 14.97 34.71
C LYS A 72 7.20 14.68 35.92
N GLU A 73 8.30 13.95 35.76
CA GLU A 73 9.18 13.58 36.88
C GLU A 73 10.27 14.61 37.20
N GLU A 74 10.59 15.56 36.31
CA GLU A 74 11.69 16.51 36.58
C GLU A 74 11.25 17.83 37.26
N PHE A 75 9.95 18.12 37.40
CA PHE A 75 9.50 19.38 38.03
C PHE A 75 9.47 19.33 39.57
N TYR A 76 9.73 18.18 40.19
CA TYR A 76 9.77 18.05 41.66
C TYR A 76 11.18 17.97 42.28
N GLU A 77 12.25 17.82 41.49
CA GLU A 77 13.62 17.69 42.04
C GLU A 77 14.46 18.98 42.07
N GLY A 78 13.97 20.11 41.53
CA GLY A 78 14.74 21.36 41.49
C GLY A 78 14.33 22.44 42.50
N GLY A 79 13.35 22.15 43.36
CA GLY A 79 12.69 23.16 44.19
C GLY A 79 12.60 22.78 45.66
N MET A 80 13.71 22.42 46.30
CA MET A 80 13.90 22.45 47.76
C MET A 80 15.38 22.69 48.08
#